data_AF-A0A3M1QHE7-F1
#
_entry.id   AF-A0A3M1QHE7-F1
#
_cell.length_a   1.000
_cell.length_b   1.000
_cell.length_c   1.000
_cell.angle_alpha   90.00
_cell.angle_beta   90.00
_cell.angle_gamma   90.00
#
_symmetry.space_group_name_H-M   'P 1'
#
loop_
_entity.id
_entity.type
_entity.pdbx_description
1 polymer ?
#
loop_
_entity_poly.entity_id
_entity_poly.type
_entity_poly.pdbx_seq_one_letter_code
_entity_poly.pdbx_strand_id
1 'polypeptide(L)'
;MTQYTMGDLNVDYPEVNRHWHENSESYAGGDCLLTALRDGWVISDTVFREEHWHAGVRLVTVYHFTLKRGDETCVMPVVTNPYIHRLVRSSSLEVVPMNDNKRVRSE
;
A
#
# COMPACT_ATOMS: atom_id res chain seq x y z
N MET A 1 -12.74 1.07 15.38
CA MET A 1 -11.71 1.51 14.41
C MET A 1 -10.43 0.77 14.78
N THR A 2 -10.01 -0.18 13.97
CA THR A 2 -8.88 -1.08 14.29
C THR A 2 -7.64 -0.58 13.57
N GLN A 3 -6.52 -0.48 14.28
CA GLN A 3 -5.24 0.00 13.76
C GLN A 3 -4.23 -1.15 13.83
N TYR A 4 -3.38 -1.30 12.81
CA TYR A 4 -2.35 -2.34 12.74
C TYR A 4 -0.95 -1.73 12.82
N THR A 5 -0.06 -2.41 13.55
CA THR A 5 1.35 -2.09 13.71
C THR A 5 2.24 -3.17 13.07
N MET A 6 3.56 -2.94 12.98
CA MET A 6 4.49 -3.93 12.41
C MET A 6 4.42 -5.30 13.11
N GLY A 7 4.22 -5.32 14.44
CA GLY A 7 4.12 -6.57 15.20
C GLY A 7 2.93 -7.44 14.78
N ASP A 8 1.88 -6.83 14.20
CA ASP A 8 0.68 -7.53 13.76
C ASP A 8 0.87 -8.21 12.39
N LEU A 9 1.95 -7.89 11.66
CA LEU A 9 2.11 -8.21 10.24
C LEU A 9 2.96 -9.45 9.94
N ASN A 10 3.59 -10.11 10.92
CA ASN A 10 4.24 -11.44 10.81
C ASN A 10 4.99 -11.75 9.48
N VAL A 11 5.79 -10.82 8.95
CA VAL A 11 6.59 -11.07 7.73
C VAL A 11 8.02 -10.52 7.87
N ASP A 12 8.99 -11.32 7.44
CA ASP A 12 10.43 -11.04 7.48
C ASP A 12 10.86 -10.26 6.21
N TYR A 13 11.44 -9.07 6.36
CA TYR A 13 11.87 -8.19 5.27
C TYR A 13 13.24 -7.57 5.61
N PRO A 14 14.17 -7.39 4.64
CA PRO A 14 15.49 -6.82 4.92
C PRO A 14 15.38 -5.46 5.62
N GLU A 15 16.26 -5.19 6.59
CA GLU A 15 16.32 -3.90 7.29
C GLU A 15 16.83 -2.81 6.34
N VAL A 16 15.89 -2.23 5.58
CA VAL A 16 16.12 -1.08 4.71
C VAL A 16 15.18 0.03 5.16
N ASN A 17 15.73 1.20 5.50
CA ASN A 17 14.95 2.40 5.75
C ASN A 17 14.83 3.19 4.44
N ARG A 18 13.62 3.26 3.89
CA ARG A 18 13.32 4.11 2.74
C ARG A 18 12.10 4.95 3.03
N HIS A 19 12.22 6.25 2.76
CA HIS A 19 11.12 7.18 2.91
C HIS A 19 10.51 7.47 1.53
N TRP A 20 9.22 7.76 1.52
CA TRP A 20 8.48 8.10 0.30
C TRP A 20 7.71 9.39 0.53
N HIS A 21 7.57 10.19 -0.53
CA HIS A 21 6.76 11.39 -0.56
C HIS A 21 6.10 11.52 -1.94
N GLU A 22 4.83 11.93 -1.98
CA GLU A 22 4.02 12.01 -3.21
C GLU A 22 4.65 12.89 -4.31
N ASN A 23 5.31 13.98 -3.91
CA ASN A 23 6.02 14.88 -4.83
C ASN A 23 7.36 14.33 -5.34
N SER A 24 7.87 13.23 -4.79
CA SER A 24 9.14 12.62 -5.20
C SER A 24 8.92 11.45 -6.15
N GLU A 25 7.99 10.56 -5.83
CA GLU A 25 7.65 9.40 -6.65
C GLU A 25 6.14 9.13 -6.59
N SER A 26 5.54 8.73 -7.71
CA SER A 26 4.09 8.45 -7.76
C SER A 26 3.69 7.19 -6.98
N TYR A 27 4.61 6.25 -6.80
CA TYR A 27 4.36 4.99 -6.12
C TYR A 27 5.51 4.63 -5.18
N ALA A 28 5.17 4.01 -4.06
CA ALA A 28 6.09 3.51 -3.05
C ALA A 28 6.35 2.01 -3.23
N GLY A 29 7.51 1.56 -2.73
CA GLY A 29 7.79 0.16 -2.49
C GLY A 29 7.26 -0.32 -1.13
N GLY A 30 7.24 -1.63 -0.91
CA GLY A 30 6.80 -2.20 0.36
C GLY A 30 7.75 -1.93 1.54
N ASP A 31 9.02 -1.66 1.25
CA ASP A 31 10.03 -1.14 2.18
C ASP A 31 9.66 0.25 2.72
N CYS A 32 9.12 1.13 1.88
CA CYS A 32 8.66 2.45 2.32
C CYS A 32 7.48 2.35 3.28
N LEU A 33 6.52 1.46 3.00
CA LEU A 33 5.41 1.17 3.91
C LEU A 33 5.94 0.65 5.25
N LEU A 34 6.84 -0.34 5.22
CA LEU A 34 7.46 -0.90 6.41
C LEU A 34 8.19 0.17 7.25
N THR A 35 8.94 1.05 6.58
CA THR A 35 9.63 2.17 7.23
C THR A 35 8.62 3.08 7.92
N ALA A 36 7.51 3.44 7.25
CA ALA A 36 6.45 4.23 7.87
C ALA A 36 5.86 3.54 9.12
N LEU A 37 5.56 2.23 9.06
CA LEU A 37 5.04 1.51 10.23
C LEU A 37 6.03 1.51 11.41
N ARG A 38 7.32 1.40 11.11
CA ARG A 38 8.40 1.50 12.11
C ARG A 38 8.49 2.90 12.72
N ASP A 39 8.25 3.93 11.92
CA ASP A 39 8.23 5.34 12.34
C ASP A 39 6.93 5.76 13.06
N GLY A 40 6.11 4.78 13.47
CA GLY A 40 4.91 4.98 14.27
C GLY A 40 3.66 5.32 13.46
N TRP A 41 3.69 5.19 12.13
CA TRP A 41 2.47 5.27 11.33
C TRP A 41 1.63 4.01 11.50
N VAL A 42 0.30 4.17 11.51
CA VAL A 42 -0.65 3.06 11.60
C VAL A 42 -1.52 3.00 10.34
N ILE A 43 -1.79 1.79 9.88
CA ILE A 43 -2.66 1.55 8.72
C ILE A 43 -4.13 1.62 9.17
N SER A 44 -4.95 2.33 8.40
CA SER A 44 -6.41 2.29 8.54
C SER A 44 -6.96 0.96 8.04
N ASP A 45 -8.07 0.49 8.61
CA ASP A 45 -8.70 -0.80 8.25
C ASP A 45 -9.02 -0.94 6.76
N THR A 46 -9.38 0.15 6.09
CA THR A 46 -9.73 0.17 4.67
C THR A 46 -8.52 0.48 3.79
N VAL A 47 -8.27 -0.35 2.78
CA VAL A 47 -7.23 -0.17 1.77
C VAL A 47 -7.86 -0.19 0.38
N PHE A 48 -7.55 0.81 -0.45
CA PHE A 48 -8.06 0.85 -1.81
C PHE A 48 -7.14 0.11 -2.77
N ARG A 49 -7.72 -0.65 -3.70
CA ARG A 49 -7.00 -1.44 -4.71
C ARG A 49 -7.21 -0.86 -6.10
N GLU A 50 -6.13 -0.47 -6.75
CA GLU A 50 -6.09 -0.03 -8.15
C GLU A 50 -5.39 -1.09 -9.01
N GLU A 51 -5.86 -1.29 -10.23
CA GLU A 51 -5.40 -2.34 -11.14
C GLU A 51 -4.99 -1.75 -12.49
N HIS A 52 -3.72 -1.92 -12.85
CA HIS A 52 -3.17 -1.50 -14.14
C HIS A 52 -2.84 -2.71 -15.01
N TRP A 53 -3.43 -2.79 -16.19
CA TRP A 53 -3.12 -3.81 -17.19
C TRP A 53 -2.08 -3.30 -18.18
N HIS A 54 -0.91 -3.92 -18.20
CA HIS A 54 0.11 -3.66 -19.20
C HIS A 54 0.00 -4.67 -20.35
N ALA A 55 -0.26 -4.14 -21.56
CA ALA A 55 -0.44 -4.91 -22.79
C ALA A 55 -1.46 -6.06 -22.67
N GLY A 56 -2.44 -5.94 -21.76
CA GLY A 56 -3.46 -6.96 -21.51
C GLY A 56 -2.97 -8.27 -20.89
N VAL A 57 -1.67 -8.42 -20.61
CA VAL A 57 -1.06 -9.69 -20.15
C VAL A 57 -0.47 -9.62 -18.76
N ARG A 58 -0.07 -8.43 -18.31
CA ARG A 58 0.53 -8.22 -16.99
C ARG A 58 -0.32 -7.27 -16.17
N LEU A 59 -0.94 -7.80 -15.12
CA LEU A 59 -1.61 -7.01 -14.10
C LEU A 59 -0.58 -6.49 -13.09
N VAL A 60 -0.61 -5.20 -12.83
CA VAL A 60 0.08 -4.54 -11.72
C VAL A 60 -0.99 -3.99 -10.80
N THR A 61 -0.95 -4.38 -9.52
CA THR A 61 -1.88 -3.89 -8.51
C THR A 61 -1.18 -2.85 -7.65
N VAL A 62 -1.85 -1.74 -7.39
CA VAL A 62 -1.40 -0.71 -6.44
C VAL A 62 -2.38 -0.67 -5.29
N TYR A 63 -1.86 -0.72 -4.06
CA TYR A 63 -2.65 -0.59 -2.85
C TYR A 63 -2.43 0.80 -2.25
N HIS A 64 -3.51 1.54 -2.05
CA HIS A 64 -3.48 2.86 -1.43
C HIS A 64 -3.77 2.72 0.06
N PHE A 65 -2.71 2.80 0.87
CA PHE A 65 -2.79 2.70 2.32
C PHE A 65 -3.00 4.07 2.94
N THR A 66 -4.11 4.26 3.67
CA THR A 66 -4.29 5.44 4.51
C THR A 66 -3.54 5.25 5.82
N LEU A 67 -2.46 6.00 5.99
CA LEU A 67 -1.60 5.99 7.17
C LEU A 67 -1.92 7.16 8.09
N LYS A 68 -1.88 6.93 9.40
CA LYS A 68 -2.06 7.97 10.41
C LYS A 68 -0.94 7.98 11.43
N ARG A 69 -0.54 9.16 11.91
CA ARG A 69 0.42 9.32 13.00
C ARG A 69 0.11 10.61 13.77
N GLY A 70 -0.46 10.49 14.96
CA GLY A 70 -1.01 11.64 15.68
C GLY A 70 -2.10 12.32 14.84
N ASP A 71 -1.93 13.62 14.58
CA ASP A 71 -2.84 14.42 13.75
C ASP A 71 -2.47 14.37 12.25
N GLU A 72 -1.38 13.71 11.88
CA GLU A 72 -0.95 13.55 10.49
C GLU A 72 -1.69 12.39 9.83
N THR A 73 -2.13 12.59 8.58
CA THR A 73 -2.69 11.55 7.73
C THR A 73 -2.05 11.65 6.35
N CYS A 74 -1.65 10.52 5.77
CA CYS A 74 -1.19 10.45 4.39
C CYS A 74 -1.74 9.21 3.68
N VAL A 75 -1.83 9.28 2.36
CA VAL A 75 -2.17 8.13 1.52
C VAL A 75 -0.90 7.69 0.81
N MET A 76 -0.46 6.45 1.07
CA MET A 76 0.72 5.87 0.46
C MET A 76 0.29 4.85 -0.61
N PRO A 77 0.44 5.17 -1.91
CA PRO A 77 0.23 4.22 -2.99
C PRO A 77 1.42 3.26 -3.06
N VAL A 78 1.21 1.97 -2.81
CA VAL A 78 2.27 0.96 -2.78
C VAL A 78 2.07 -0.04 -3.91
N VAL A 79 3.07 -0.17 -4.78
CA VAL A 79 3.06 -1.19 -5.84
C VAL A 79 3.17 -2.58 -5.20
N THR A 80 2.29 -3.49 -5.63
CA THR A 80 2.27 -4.83 -5.07
C THR A 80 3.58 -5.57 -5.34
N ASN A 81 4.03 -6.27 -4.31
CA ASN A 81 5.10 -7.24 -4.38
C ASN A 81 4.69 -8.46 -3.51
N PRO A 82 5.46 -9.56 -3.50
CA PRO A 82 5.10 -10.73 -2.71
C PRO A 82 4.91 -10.45 -1.21
N TYR A 83 5.61 -9.45 -0.66
CA TYR A 83 5.46 -9.03 0.74
C TYR A 83 4.12 -8.34 0.97
N ILE A 84 3.81 -7.31 0.18
CA ILE A 84 2.55 -6.55 0.29
C ILE A 84 1.35 -7.46 0.03
N HIS A 85 1.45 -8.36 -0.94
CA HIS A 85 0.42 -9.35 -1.19
C HIS A 85 0.18 -10.27 0.01
N ARG A 86 1.24 -10.70 0.71
CA ARG A 86 1.10 -11.48 1.96
C ARG A 86 0.47 -10.64 3.07
N LEU A 87 0.98 -9.43 3.30
CA LEU A 87 0.48 -8.48 4.30
C LEU A 87 -1.02 -8.27 4.16
N VAL A 88 -1.49 -7.96 2.96
CA VAL A 88 -2.92 -7.71 2.69
C VAL A 88 -3.74 -8.99 2.88
N ARG A 89 -3.19 -10.16 2.56
CA ARG A 89 -3.88 -11.45 2.71
C ARG A 89 -3.92 -11.98 4.15
N SER A 90 -2.89 -11.69 4.96
CA SER A 90 -2.77 -12.18 6.34
C SER A 90 -3.36 -11.23 7.38
N SER A 91 -3.63 -9.98 7.00
CA SER A 91 -4.28 -8.99 7.86
C SER A 91 -5.79 -8.97 7.66
N SER A 92 -6.52 -8.44 8.64
CA SER A 92 -7.96 -8.19 8.56
C SER A 92 -8.27 -6.82 7.96
N LEU A 93 -7.52 -6.43 6.92
CA LEU A 93 -7.77 -5.20 6.16
C LEU A 93 -8.95 -5.41 5.21
N GLU A 94 -9.83 -4.42 5.14
CA GLU A 94 -10.90 -4.34 4.16
C GLU A 94 -10.34 -3.79 2.84
N VAL A 95 -10.18 -4.67 1.85
CA VAL A 95 -9.68 -4.28 0.53
C VAL A 95 -10.84 -3.91 -0.38
N VAL A 96 -10.95 -2.63 -0.70
CA VAL A 96 -12.01 -2.09 -1.55
C VAL A 96 -11.44 -1.76 -2.93
N PRO A 97 -12.06 -2.19 -4.05
CA PRO A 97 -11.67 -1.72 -5.37
C PRO A 97 -11.78 -0.19 -5.44
N MET A 98 -10.71 0.47 -5.86
CA MET A 98 -10.79 1.87 -6.24
C MET A 98 -11.62 1.90 -7.52
N ASN A 99 -12.84 2.44 -7.47
CA ASN A 99 -13.74 2.49 -8.63
C ASN A 99 -13.07 3.29 -9.75
N ASP A 100 -12.42 2.56 -10.64
CA ASP A 100 -11.65 3.11 -11.74
C ASP A 100 -12.58 3.37 -12.92
N ASN A 101 -13.29 4.49 -12.87
CA ASN A 101 -14.19 4.91 -13.95
C ASN A 101 -13.42 5.45 -15.18
N LYS A 102 -12.20 4.94 -15.44
CA LYS A 102 -11.39 5.28 -16.61
C LYS A 102 -10.89 4.02 -17.30
N ARG A 103 -11.82 3.38 -18.03
CA ARG A 103 -11.48 2.65 -19.25
C ARG A 103 -10.80 3.60 -20.24
N VAL A 104 -9.49 3.79 -20.13
CA VAL A 104 -8.71 4.31 -21.27
C VAL A 104 -8.31 3.10 -22.09
N ARG A 105 -9.21 2.70 -23.00
CA ARG A 105 -8.79 2.06 -24.24
C ARG A 105 -8.03 3.14 -25.03
N SER A 106 -6.72 3.06 -25.05
CA SER A 106 -5.94 3.66 -26.14
C SER A 106 -5.85 2.61 -27.25
N GLU A 107 -6.67 2.80 -28.28
CA GLU A 107 -6.47 2.21 -29.61
C GLU A 107 -5.26 2.84 -30.30
#